data_AF-A0A101IBZ3-F1
#
_entry.id   AF-A0A101IBZ3-F1
#
_cell.length_a   1.000
_cell.length_b   1.000
_cell.length_c   1.000
_cell.angle_alpha   90.00
_cell.angle_beta   90.00
_cell.angle_gamma   90.00
#
_symmetry.space_group_name_H-M   'P 1'
#
loop_
_entity.id
_entity.type
_entity.pdbx_description
1 polymer ?
#
loop_
_entity_poly.entity_id
_entity_poly.type
_entity_poly.pdbx_seq_one_letter_code
_entity_poly.pdbx_strand_id
1 'polypeptide(L)'
;MFNRISVIILDGVGIGAAPDAADYGDEGSNSIGNVAKVLGGIDLPNMEKLGLGNVETIEGVSPTEHPKGGYGKMQPLSAGKDTIQGHWEMMGIHLPYPSPTYPNGFPDEIMTVFEQKIGRGTLANRPASGTEIIKELGEEHIRTGKPIVYTSADSV
;
A
#
# COMPACT_ATOMS: atom_id res chain seq x y z
N MET A 1 27.39 17.30 -10.02
CA MET A 1 26.46 17.06 -8.89
C MET A 1 25.25 17.98 -9.07
N PHE A 2 24.04 17.56 -8.70
CA PHE A 2 22.82 18.35 -8.90
C PHE A 2 22.61 19.34 -7.75
N ASN A 3 22.16 20.56 -8.05
CA ASN A 3 21.82 21.57 -7.02
C ASN A 3 20.49 21.30 -6.31
N ARG A 4 19.59 20.57 -6.97
CA ARG A 4 18.27 20.19 -6.45
C ARG A 4 17.89 18.83 -7.03
N ILE A 5 17.22 18.01 -6.23
CA ILE A 5 16.63 16.74 -6.64
C ILE A 5 15.16 16.79 -6.23
N SER A 6 14.26 16.46 -7.16
CA SER A 6 12.83 16.32 -6.90
C SER A 6 12.48 14.84 -6.99
N VAL A 7 11.99 14.27 -5.90
CA VAL A 7 11.53 12.89 -5.83
C VAL A 7 10.01 12.91 -5.90
N ILE A 8 9.45 12.18 -6.87
CA ILE A 8 8.00 12.04 -7.07
C ILE A 8 7.66 10.59 -6.86
N ILE A 9 6.76 10.32 -5.92
CA ILE A 9 6.30 8.97 -5.57
C ILE A 9 4.87 8.84 -6.10
N LEU A 10 4.64 7.87 -6.96
CA LEU A 10 3.32 7.50 -7.45
C LEU A 10 2.82 6.35 -6.60
N ASP A 11 2.17 6.67 -5.48
CA ASP A 11 1.73 5.66 -4.50
C ASP A 11 0.78 4.63 -5.13
N GLY A 12 1.00 3.36 -4.83
CA GLY A 12 0.26 2.22 -5.41
C GLY A 12 0.63 1.81 -6.85
N VAL A 13 1.52 2.54 -7.55
CA VAL A 13 1.87 2.25 -8.96
C VAL A 13 3.01 1.22 -9.05
N GLY A 14 2.69 -0.05 -8.76
CA GLY A 14 3.59 -1.19 -8.97
C GLY A 14 3.75 -1.59 -10.45
N ILE A 15 4.94 -2.06 -10.82
CA ILE A 15 5.33 -2.45 -12.21
C ILE A 15 5.64 -3.95 -12.34
N GLY A 16 4.81 -4.78 -11.71
CA GLY A 16 4.93 -6.24 -11.72
C GLY A 16 5.36 -6.84 -10.39
N ALA A 17 5.14 -8.14 -10.25
CA ALA A 17 5.42 -8.89 -9.05
C ALA A 17 6.92 -8.91 -8.75
N ALA A 18 7.27 -8.71 -7.48
CA ALA A 18 8.64 -8.88 -7.00
C ALA A 18 9.04 -10.37 -6.97
N PRO A 19 10.35 -10.71 -6.97
CA PRO A 19 10.82 -12.10 -6.90
C PRO A 19 10.29 -12.90 -5.70
N ASP A 20 9.99 -12.22 -4.59
CA ASP A 20 9.46 -12.75 -3.33
C ASP A 20 7.93 -12.60 -3.19
N ALA A 21 7.21 -12.25 -4.26
CA ALA A 21 5.76 -11.99 -4.20
C ALA A 21 4.93 -13.17 -3.65
N ALA A 22 5.41 -14.41 -3.80
CA ALA A 22 4.78 -15.60 -3.25
C ALA A 22 4.70 -15.57 -1.71
N ASP A 23 5.70 -14.99 -1.04
CA ASP A 23 5.75 -14.88 0.42
C ASP A 23 4.65 -13.93 0.94
N TYR A 24 4.14 -13.06 0.08
CA TYR A 24 3.07 -12.09 0.37
C TYR A 24 1.72 -12.46 -0.24
N GLY A 25 1.63 -13.60 -0.94
CA GLY A 25 0.42 -14.02 -1.66
C GLY A 25 0.07 -13.16 -2.89
N ASP A 26 1.04 -12.43 -3.44
CA ASP A 26 0.85 -11.44 -4.51
C ASP A 26 1.39 -11.92 -5.88
N GLU A 27 1.49 -13.23 -6.10
CA GLU A 27 1.94 -13.79 -7.38
C GLU A 27 1.09 -13.28 -8.55
N GLY A 28 1.77 -12.83 -9.61
CA GLY A 28 1.10 -12.29 -10.80
C GLY A 28 0.55 -10.86 -10.63
N SER A 29 0.75 -10.21 -9.48
CA SER A 29 0.42 -8.79 -9.31
C SER A 29 1.18 -7.91 -10.31
N ASN A 30 0.48 -6.93 -10.91
CA ASN A 30 1.08 -5.90 -11.76
C ASN A 30 0.10 -4.72 -11.86
N SER A 31 0.23 -3.73 -10.98
CA SER A 31 -0.74 -2.63 -10.89
C SER A 31 -0.89 -1.87 -12.21
N ILE A 32 0.20 -1.28 -12.72
CA ILE A 32 0.13 -0.47 -13.96
C ILE A 32 -0.21 -1.32 -15.18
N GLY A 33 0.33 -2.55 -15.27
CA GLY A 33 0.05 -3.46 -16.38
C GLY A 33 -1.40 -3.94 -16.40
N ASN A 34 -2.00 -4.24 -15.24
CA ASN A 34 -3.39 -4.67 -15.16
C ASN A 34 -4.36 -3.52 -15.43
N VAL A 35 -4.04 -2.30 -14.96
CA VAL A 35 -4.82 -1.10 -15.32
C VAL A 35 -4.77 -0.86 -16.83
N ALA A 36 -3.58 -0.91 -17.44
CA ALA A 36 -3.41 -0.74 -18.88
C ALA A 36 -4.26 -1.74 -19.69
N LYS A 37 -4.25 -3.02 -19.30
CA LYS A 37 -5.06 -4.07 -19.95
C LYS A 37 -6.56 -3.78 -19.88
N VAL A 38 -7.06 -3.38 -18.71
CA VAL A 38 -8.49 -3.08 -18.52
C VAL A 38 -8.93 -1.89 -19.38
N LEU A 39 -8.04 -0.92 -19.60
CA LEU A 39 -8.29 0.25 -20.44
C LEU A 39 -8.13 -0.01 -21.95
N GLY A 40 -7.59 -1.17 -22.35
CA GLY A 40 -7.19 -1.44 -23.74
C GLY A 40 -6.00 -0.59 -24.19
N GLY A 41 -5.12 -0.26 -23.24
CA GLY A 41 -4.00 0.65 -23.40
C GLY A 41 -4.12 1.90 -22.53
N ILE A 42 -3.02 2.29 -21.87
CA ILE A 42 -2.94 3.53 -21.10
C ILE A 42 -2.06 4.56 -21.81
N ASP A 43 -2.58 5.78 -21.99
CA ASP A 43 -1.86 6.86 -22.68
C ASP A 43 -0.93 7.61 -21.70
N LEU A 44 0.37 7.28 -21.71
CA LEU A 44 1.40 7.90 -20.87
C LEU A 44 2.58 8.44 -21.69
N PRO A 45 2.36 9.38 -22.63
CA PRO A 45 3.34 9.73 -23.66
C PRO A 45 4.58 10.44 -23.09
N ASN A 46 4.47 11.03 -21.90
CA ASN A 46 5.60 11.64 -21.21
C ASN A 46 6.44 10.60 -20.46
N MET A 47 5.81 9.61 -19.83
CA MET A 47 6.54 8.53 -19.16
C MET A 47 7.18 7.57 -20.17
N GLU A 48 6.51 7.36 -21.31
CA GLU A 48 7.07 6.66 -22.47
C GLU A 48 8.40 7.28 -22.90
N LYS A 49 8.41 8.61 -23.11
CA LYS A 49 9.63 9.37 -23.47
C LYS A 49 10.72 9.31 -22.39
N LEU A 50 10.36 9.10 -21.13
CA LEU A 50 11.32 8.93 -20.03
C LEU A 50 11.88 7.49 -19.96
N GLY A 51 11.26 6.53 -20.65
CA GLY A 51 11.71 5.13 -20.70
C GLY A 51 10.85 4.14 -19.91
N LEU A 52 9.62 4.50 -19.51
CA LEU A 52 8.76 3.59 -18.73
C LEU A 52 8.48 2.28 -19.49
N GLY A 53 8.18 2.35 -20.79
CA GLY A 53 7.95 1.16 -21.63
C GLY A 53 9.20 0.29 -21.84
N ASN A 54 10.39 0.77 -21.45
CA ASN A 54 11.62 -0.01 -21.47
C ASN A 54 11.82 -0.85 -20.19
N VAL A 55 11.04 -0.61 -19.13
CA VAL A 55 11.15 -1.33 -17.85
C VAL A 55 10.38 -2.64 -17.87
N GLU A 56 9.16 -2.62 -18.40
CA GLU A 56 8.25 -3.77 -18.47
C GLU A 56 7.25 -3.53 -19.60
N THR A 57 6.63 -4.60 -20.13
CA THR A 57 5.59 -4.45 -21.17
C THR A 57 4.31 -3.88 -20.56
N ILE A 58 3.91 -2.69 -21.02
CA ILE A 58 2.68 -1.99 -20.59
C ILE A 58 1.87 -1.63 -21.83
N GLU A 59 0.63 -2.09 -21.92
CA GLU A 59 -0.24 -1.81 -23.07
C GLU A 59 -0.47 -0.30 -23.22
N GLY A 60 -0.23 0.26 -24.41
CA GLY A 60 -0.31 1.70 -24.67
C GLY A 60 0.95 2.51 -24.34
N VAL A 61 2.01 1.88 -23.79
CA VAL A 61 3.29 2.55 -23.51
C VAL A 61 4.42 1.77 -24.18
N SER A 62 4.89 2.25 -25.32
CA SER A 62 5.89 1.56 -26.13
C SER A 62 7.31 1.76 -25.58
N PRO A 63 8.23 0.79 -25.75
CA PRO A 63 9.64 1.04 -25.49
C PRO A 63 10.20 2.11 -26.46
N THR A 64 11.17 2.89 -26.00
CA THR A 64 11.87 3.89 -26.82
C THR A 64 13.37 3.59 -26.95
N GLU A 65 13.94 3.79 -28.13
CA GLU A 65 15.39 3.66 -28.36
C GLU A 65 16.19 4.85 -27.78
N HIS A 66 15.51 5.98 -27.52
CA HIS A 66 16.14 7.23 -27.10
C HIS A 66 15.42 7.81 -25.87
N PRO A 67 15.50 7.16 -24.69
CA PRO A 67 14.86 7.66 -23.48
C PRO A 67 15.52 8.96 -23.01
N LYS A 68 14.69 9.89 -22.53
CA LYS A 68 15.14 11.19 -21.99
C LYS A 68 15.64 11.11 -20.55
N GLY A 69 15.57 9.94 -19.92
CA GLY A 69 15.98 9.70 -18.54
C GLY A 69 16.62 8.32 -18.34
N GLY A 70 17.17 8.09 -17.16
CA GLY A 70 17.52 6.74 -16.71
C GLY A 70 16.26 5.99 -16.29
N TYR A 71 16.20 4.70 -16.57
CA TYR A 71 15.07 3.84 -16.27
C TYR A 71 15.53 2.54 -15.62
N GLY A 72 14.62 1.90 -14.90
CA GLY A 72 14.83 0.65 -14.19
C GLY A 72 13.68 0.37 -13.26
N LYS A 73 13.77 -0.74 -12.52
CA LYS A 73 12.87 -1.08 -11.42
C LYS A 73 13.68 -1.36 -10.17
N MET A 74 13.07 -1.11 -9.01
CA MET A 74 13.66 -1.39 -7.71
C MET A 74 12.92 -2.57 -7.09
N GLN A 75 13.66 -3.42 -6.37
CA GLN A 75 13.10 -4.46 -5.53
C GLN A 75 13.17 -3.98 -4.07
N PRO A 76 12.05 -3.89 -3.36
CA PRO A 76 12.07 -3.63 -1.92
C PRO A 76 12.87 -4.71 -1.17
N LEU A 77 13.65 -4.29 -0.17
CA LEU A 77 14.44 -5.16 0.69
C LEU A 77 13.78 -5.37 2.07
N SER A 78 13.00 -4.40 2.55
CA SER A 78 12.29 -4.47 3.82
C SER A 78 11.15 -5.50 3.76
N ALA A 79 10.83 -6.07 4.92
CA ALA A 79 9.89 -7.19 5.03
C ALA A 79 8.41 -6.77 4.97
N GLY A 80 8.11 -5.48 5.11
CA GLY A 80 6.75 -4.95 4.99
C GLY A 80 6.48 -4.37 3.60
N LYS A 81 5.24 -4.52 3.14
CA LYS A 81 4.72 -3.89 1.90
C LYS A 81 3.83 -2.67 2.17
N ASP A 82 3.84 -2.14 3.38
CA ASP A 82 3.06 -0.95 3.76
C ASP A 82 3.74 0.36 3.33
N THR A 83 2.93 1.43 3.24
CA THR A 83 3.39 2.76 2.82
C THR A 83 4.54 3.28 3.66
N ILE A 84 4.56 3.04 4.96
CA ILE A 84 5.58 3.59 5.86
C ILE A 84 6.92 2.92 5.57
N GLN A 85 6.96 1.58 5.51
CA GLN A 85 8.20 0.86 5.24
C GLN A 85 8.78 1.21 3.87
N GLY A 86 7.94 1.28 2.83
CA GLY A 86 8.39 1.66 1.49
C GLY A 86 9.01 3.06 1.46
N HIS A 87 8.40 4.04 2.14
CA HIS A 87 8.95 5.40 2.21
C HIS A 87 10.24 5.49 3.03
N TRP A 88 10.32 4.75 4.14
CA TRP A 88 11.52 4.68 4.97
C TRP A 88 12.70 4.05 4.22
N GLU A 89 12.45 2.99 3.47
CA GLU A 89 13.48 2.33 2.66
C GLU A 89 14.02 3.24 1.55
N MET A 90 13.14 3.97 0.86
CA MET A 90 13.58 4.97 -0.14
C MET A 90 14.50 6.04 0.46
N MET A 91 14.33 6.35 1.75
CA MET A 91 15.16 7.30 2.49
C MET A 91 16.37 6.64 3.20
N GLY A 92 16.61 5.35 2.98
CA GLY A 92 17.79 4.62 3.46
C GLY A 92 17.60 3.85 4.77
N ILE A 93 16.36 3.64 5.21
CA ILE A 93 16.05 2.87 6.43
C ILE A 93 15.54 1.49 6.04
N HIS A 94 16.32 0.46 6.36
CA HIS A 94 15.91 -0.94 6.15
C HIS A 94 15.15 -1.48 7.36
N LEU A 95 14.00 -2.10 7.12
CA LEU A 95 13.16 -2.73 8.14
C LEU A 95 13.06 -4.24 7.88
N PRO A 96 13.84 -5.07 8.58
CA PRO A 96 13.88 -6.52 8.34
C PRO A 96 12.64 -7.27 8.88
N TYR A 97 11.72 -6.58 9.55
CA TYR A 97 10.53 -7.17 10.16
C TYR A 97 9.26 -6.44 9.68
N PRO A 98 8.19 -7.18 9.32
CA PRO A 98 6.94 -6.58 8.90
C PRO A 98 6.25 -5.88 10.08
N SER A 99 5.45 -4.87 9.76
CA SER A 99 4.55 -4.22 10.72
C SER A 99 3.50 -5.24 11.21
N PRO A 100 3.07 -5.20 12.49
CA PRO A 100 2.07 -6.14 12.99
C PRO A 100 0.70 -5.90 12.31
N THR A 101 0.09 -6.98 11.81
CA THR A 101 -1.30 -6.99 11.34
C THR A 101 -2.20 -7.66 12.37
N TYR A 102 -3.49 -7.33 12.39
CA TYR A 102 -4.43 -7.79 13.42
C TYR A 102 -5.63 -8.56 12.82
N PRO A 103 -5.41 -9.72 12.17
CA PRO A 103 -6.48 -10.45 11.46
C PRO A 103 -7.61 -10.95 12.38
N ASN A 104 -7.35 -11.06 13.68
CA ASN A 104 -8.33 -11.45 14.70
C ASN A 104 -8.69 -10.29 15.65
N GLY A 105 -8.45 -9.04 15.23
CA GLY A 105 -8.54 -7.88 16.09
C GLY A 105 -7.27 -7.62 16.92
N PHE A 106 -7.25 -6.48 17.58
CA PHE A 106 -6.20 -6.10 18.51
C PHE A 106 -6.26 -6.99 19.76
N PRO A 107 -5.11 -7.41 20.32
CA PRO A 107 -5.08 -8.23 21.52
C PRO A 107 -5.63 -7.50 22.75
N ASP A 108 -6.13 -8.26 23.72
CA ASP A 108 -6.74 -7.73 24.95
C ASP A 108 -5.79 -6.81 25.73
N GLU A 109 -4.48 -7.04 25.66
CA GLU A 109 -3.48 -6.17 26.30
C GLU A 109 -3.46 -4.75 25.72
N ILE A 110 -3.79 -4.58 24.43
CA ILE A 110 -3.95 -3.28 23.79
C ILE A 110 -5.33 -2.71 24.11
N MET A 111 -6.37 -3.51 23.90
CA MET A 111 -7.76 -3.07 24.04
C MET A 111 -8.11 -2.69 25.47
N THR A 112 -7.68 -3.46 26.46
CA THR A 112 -7.93 -3.20 27.88
C THR A 112 -7.30 -1.86 28.29
N VAL A 113 -6.05 -1.61 27.90
CA VAL A 113 -5.36 -0.35 28.19
C VAL A 113 -6.04 0.83 27.48
N PHE A 114 -6.46 0.63 26.24
CA PHE A 114 -7.20 1.65 25.48
C PHE A 114 -8.52 2.02 26.18
N GLU A 115 -9.37 1.03 26.48
CA GLU A 115 -10.66 1.21 27.15
C GLU A 115 -10.54 1.89 28.51
N GLN A 116 -9.53 1.51 29.30
CA GLN A 116 -9.22 2.15 30.58
C GLN A 116 -8.88 3.63 30.40
N LYS A 117 -8.06 3.98 29.40
CA LYS A 117 -7.64 5.37 29.15
C LYS A 117 -8.78 6.24 28.65
N ILE A 118 -9.70 5.69 27.86
CA ILE A 118 -10.87 6.43 27.37
C ILE A 118 -12.07 6.38 28.34
N GLY A 119 -11.97 5.58 29.40
CA GLY A 119 -13.01 5.44 30.43
C GLY A 119 -14.32 4.82 29.92
N ARG A 120 -14.26 4.01 28.84
CA ARG A 120 -15.43 3.35 28.24
C ARG A 120 -15.00 2.13 27.42
N GLY A 121 -15.91 1.17 27.28
CA GLY A 121 -15.71 0.02 26.40
C GLY A 121 -15.74 0.37 24.92
N THR A 122 -15.35 -0.58 24.07
CA THR A 122 -15.34 -0.48 22.61
C THR A 122 -16.38 -1.38 21.94
N LEU A 123 -16.51 -1.25 20.62
CA LEU A 123 -17.30 -2.12 19.75
C LEU A 123 -16.41 -2.74 18.66
N ALA A 124 -16.78 -3.94 18.21
CA ALA A 124 -16.16 -4.75 17.14
C ALA A 124 -14.82 -5.43 17.48
N ASN A 125 -13.71 -4.71 17.39
CA ASN A 125 -12.35 -5.25 17.44
C ASN A 125 -12.10 -6.41 16.45
N ARG A 126 -12.29 -6.16 15.15
CA ARG A 126 -12.05 -7.13 14.07
C ARG A 126 -11.75 -6.45 12.73
N PRO A 127 -11.19 -7.15 11.74
CA PRO A 127 -11.09 -6.62 10.38
C PRO A 127 -12.48 -6.30 9.80
N ALA A 128 -12.62 -5.13 9.19
CA ALA A 128 -13.84 -4.73 8.49
C ALA A 128 -13.60 -3.59 7.49
N SER A 129 -14.46 -3.49 6.48
CA SER A 129 -14.55 -2.25 5.70
C SER A 129 -15.12 -1.13 6.58
N GLY A 130 -14.55 0.08 6.46
CA GLY A 130 -15.04 1.25 7.19
C GLY A 130 -16.52 1.57 6.89
N THR A 131 -16.97 1.37 5.64
CA THR A 131 -18.37 1.58 5.28
C THR A 131 -19.29 0.52 5.88
N GLU A 132 -18.84 -0.73 5.94
CA GLU A 132 -19.63 -1.84 6.49
C GLU A 132 -19.74 -1.74 8.01
N ILE A 133 -18.64 -1.48 8.71
CA ILE A 133 -18.66 -1.45 10.17
C ILE A 133 -19.45 -0.25 10.72
N ILE A 134 -19.43 0.88 10.02
CA ILE A 134 -20.28 2.03 10.36
C ILE A 134 -21.75 1.69 10.13
N LYS A 135 -22.08 1.02 9.02
CA LYS A 135 -23.45 0.58 8.75
C LYS A 135 -23.96 -0.42 9.80
N GLU A 136 -23.09 -1.30 10.28
CA GLU A 136 -23.42 -2.32 11.28
C GLU A 136 -23.56 -1.75 12.70
N LEU A 137 -22.61 -0.91 13.12
CA LEU A 137 -22.45 -0.52 14.54
C LEU A 137 -22.62 0.98 14.80
N GLY A 138 -22.88 1.78 13.77
CA GLY A 138 -22.99 3.24 13.88
C GLY A 138 -24.10 3.69 14.82
N GLU A 139 -25.28 3.06 14.77
CA GLU A 139 -26.38 3.38 15.69
C GLU A 139 -26.04 3.06 17.14
N GLU A 140 -25.39 1.91 17.39
CA GLU A 140 -24.96 1.51 18.73
C GLU A 140 -23.86 2.42 19.27
N HIS A 141 -22.93 2.83 18.42
CA HIS A 141 -21.92 3.83 18.73
C HIS A 141 -22.56 5.15 19.18
N ILE A 142 -23.54 5.67 18.43
CA ILE A 142 -24.25 6.92 18.78
C ILE A 142 -24.99 6.77 20.12
N ARG A 143 -25.67 5.63 20.32
CA ARG A 143 -26.47 5.36 21.52
C ARG A 143 -25.63 5.22 22.79
N THR A 144 -24.47 4.59 22.69
CA THR A 144 -23.64 4.23 23.85
C THR A 144 -22.42 5.13 24.06
N GLY A 145 -22.00 5.84 23.01
CA GLY A 145 -20.74 6.58 22.96
C GLY A 145 -19.48 5.69 22.93
N LYS A 146 -19.61 4.36 22.79
CA LYS A 146 -18.47 3.43 22.66
C LYS A 146 -17.84 3.56 21.28
N PRO A 147 -16.54 3.83 21.13
CA PRO A 147 -15.90 3.90 19.82
C PRO A 147 -15.94 2.53 19.13
N ILE A 148 -16.08 2.55 17.81
CA ILE A 148 -15.92 1.37 16.95
C ILE A 148 -14.43 1.23 16.67
N VAL A 149 -13.83 0.14 17.10
CA VAL A 149 -12.43 -0.18 16.81
C VAL A 149 -12.41 -1.32 15.80
N TYR A 150 -11.77 -1.09 14.66
CA TYR A 150 -11.63 -2.07 13.59
C TYR A 150 -10.28 -1.88 12.92
N THR A 151 -9.86 -2.87 12.14
CA THR A 151 -8.58 -2.90 11.41
C THR A 151 -8.82 -3.35 9.97
N SER A 152 -7.77 -3.44 9.16
CA SER A 152 -7.83 -3.92 7.78
C SER A 152 -6.85 -5.07 7.54
N ALA A 153 -6.54 -5.36 6.27
CA ALA A 153 -5.44 -6.26 5.94
C ALA A 153 -4.07 -5.63 6.18
N ASP A 154 -3.98 -4.29 6.14
CA ASP A 154 -2.79 -3.52 6.43
C ASP A 154 -2.66 -3.21 7.94
N SER A 155 -1.48 -2.76 8.36
CA SER A 155 -1.20 -2.36 9.75
C SER A 155 -1.84 -1.01 10.08
N VAL A 156 -3.16 -1.03 10.34
CA VAL A 156 -4.01 0.13 10.67
C VAL A 156 -5.02 -0.15 11.78
#